data_AF-A0A848EKK6-F1
#
_entry.id   AF-A0A848EKK6-F1
#
_cell.length_a   1.000
_cell.length_b   1.000
_cell.length_c   1.000
_cell.angle_alpha   90.00
_cell.angle_beta   90.00
_cell.angle_gamma   90.00
#
_symmetry.space_group_name_H-M   'P 1'
#
loop_
_entity.id
_entity.type
_entity.pdbx_description
1 polymer ?
#
loop_
_entity_poly.entity_id
_entity_poly.type
_entity_poly.pdbx_seq_one_letter_code
_entity_poly.pdbx_strand_id
1 'polypeptide(L)'
;MPSASPTAFRPDPAISQRVRAQVLAAAMPSSPNPAGLRQAVDSGAPWQEFDRLLIQHGYDPRDLADVVAAFYLIAWEVATGGDATTQRAGIAAVRGQARQMLAGNSPLARQSEAERQATAETLAFYAMAAAARANDLRVAGNGTALTAFRAEVAATVAQQQGIDLRHYALTPAGFQAR
;
A
#
# COMPACT_ATOMS: atom_id res chain seq x y z
N MET A 1 -2.29 -2.80 30.71
CA MET A 1 -1.50 -2.75 29.47
C MET A 1 -2.47 -2.51 28.34
N PRO A 2 -2.30 -1.52 27.44
CA PRO A 2 -3.19 -1.41 26.30
C PRO A 2 -3.06 -2.69 25.48
N SER A 3 -4.18 -3.36 25.21
CA SER A 3 -4.20 -4.55 24.37
C SER A 3 -3.59 -4.22 23.02
N ALA A 4 -2.63 -5.02 22.56
CA ALA A 4 -2.12 -4.92 21.21
C ALA A 4 -3.31 -4.99 20.24
N SER A 5 -3.29 -4.14 19.20
CA SER A 5 -4.34 -4.13 18.18
C SER A 5 -4.56 -5.55 17.62
N PRO A 6 -5.80 -5.98 17.31
CA PRO A 6 -6.06 -7.33 16.80
C PRO A 6 -5.30 -7.67 15.51
N THR A 7 -4.90 -6.64 14.76
CA THR A 7 -4.18 -6.73 13.49
C THR A 7 -2.67 -6.47 13.62
N ALA A 8 -2.17 -6.34 14.86
CA ALA A 8 -0.75 -6.17 15.11
C ALA A 8 0.04 -7.48 14.86
N PHE A 9 1.32 -7.33 14.53
CA PHE A 9 2.25 -8.44 14.38
C PHE A 9 3.65 -8.09 14.90
N ARG A 10 4.42 -9.11 15.28
CA ARG A 10 5.83 -8.94 15.60
C ARG A 10 6.68 -9.16 14.35
N PRO A 11 7.61 -8.25 14.02
CA PRO A 11 8.51 -8.46 12.88
C PRO A 11 9.39 -9.69 13.06
N ASP A 12 9.40 -10.55 12.05
CA ASP A 12 10.29 -11.68 11.89
C ASP A 12 11.18 -11.48 10.64
N PRO A 13 12.52 -11.39 10.78
CA PRO A 13 13.43 -11.21 9.66
C PRO A 13 13.35 -12.32 8.59
N ALA A 14 13.01 -13.56 8.97
CA ALA A 14 12.88 -14.67 8.03
C ALA A 14 11.66 -14.45 7.10
N ILE A 15 10.57 -13.91 7.64
CA ILE A 15 9.41 -13.51 6.85
C ILE A 15 9.78 -12.37 5.90
N SER A 16 10.49 -11.35 6.37
CA SER A 16 10.91 -10.25 5.50
C SER A 16 11.81 -10.71 4.35
N GLN A 17 12.77 -11.61 4.62
CA GLN A 17 13.63 -12.17 3.58
C GLN A 17 12.82 -12.97 2.55
N ARG A 18 11.85 -13.76 3.01
CA ARG A 18 10.94 -14.51 2.13
C ARG A 18 10.12 -13.57 1.25
N VAL A 19 9.52 -12.53 1.83
CA VAL A 19 8.72 -11.55 1.09
C VAL A 19 9.58 -10.87 0.02
N ARG A 20 10.78 -10.40 0.37
CA ARG A 20 11.73 -9.78 -0.58
C ARG A 20 12.02 -10.69 -1.77
N ALA A 21 12.30 -11.97 -1.52
CA ALA A 21 12.53 -12.94 -2.59
C ALA A 21 11.29 -13.14 -3.47
N GLN A 22 10.10 -13.21 -2.86
CA GLN A 22 8.83 -13.39 -3.58
C GLN A 22 8.48 -12.19 -4.44
N VAL A 23 8.57 -10.96 -3.92
CA VAL A 23 8.27 -9.75 -4.69
C VAL A 23 9.29 -9.54 -5.81
N LEU A 24 10.56 -9.85 -5.58
CA LEU A 24 11.59 -9.79 -6.62
C LEU A 24 11.27 -10.80 -7.73
N ALA A 25 11.01 -12.06 -7.38
CA ALA A 25 10.67 -13.09 -8.37
C ALA A 25 9.43 -12.72 -9.19
N ALA A 26 8.41 -12.13 -8.56
CA ALA A 26 7.17 -11.73 -9.22
C ALA A 26 7.35 -10.50 -10.13
N ALA A 27 8.14 -9.50 -9.71
CA ALA A 27 8.28 -8.23 -10.43
C ALA A 27 9.39 -8.24 -11.49
N MET A 28 10.37 -9.14 -11.38
CA MET A 28 11.53 -9.21 -12.29
C MET A 28 11.16 -9.39 -13.78
N PRO A 29 10.22 -10.28 -14.18
CA PRO A 29 9.93 -10.54 -15.59
C PRO A 29 9.37 -9.32 -16.34
N SER A 30 8.65 -8.45 -15.65
CA SER A 30 8.02 -7.25 -16.23
C SER A 30 8.76 -5.96 -15.89
N SER A 31 9.91 -6.04 -15.21
CA SER A 31 10.63 -4.85 -14.76
C SER A 31 11.34 -4.15 -15.92
N PRO A 32 11.06 -2.86 -16.17
CA PRO A 32 11.83 -2.07 -17.13
C PRO A 32 13.25 -1.74 -16.63
N ASN A 33 13.52 -1.91 -15.32
CA ASN A 33 14.83 -1.72 -14.70
C ASN A 33 15.14 -2.84 -13.71
N PRO A 34 15.57 -4.03 -14.19
CA PRO A 34 15.82 -5.18 -13.32
C PRO A 34 16.92 -4.96 -12.28
N ALA A 35 17.96 -4.19 -12.62
CA ALA A 35 19.05 -3.88 -11.70
C ALA A 35 18.58 -2.97 -10.55
N GLY A 36 17.86 -1.90 -10.88
CA GLY A 36 17.28 -0.99 -9.89
C GLY A 36 16.26 -1.68 -8.99
N LEU A 37 15.42 -2.56 -9.55
CA LEU A 37 14.49 -3.38 -8.77
C LEU A 37 15.23 -4.26 -7.75
N ARG A 38 16.28 -4.97 -8.18
CA ARG A 38 17.09 -5.80 -7.29
C ARG A 38 17.73 -4.97 -6.18
N GLN A 39 18.33 -3.83 -6.52
CA GLN A 39 18.90 -2.91 -5.54
C GLN A 39 17.86 -2.39 -4.52
N ALA A 40 16.66 -2.02 -4.98
CA ALA A 40 15.58 -1.56 -4.11
C ALA A 40 15.12 -2.66 -3.15
N VAL A 41 14.99 -3.90 -3.64
CA VAL A 41 14.62 -5.06 -2.81
C VAL A 41 15.71 -5.40 -1.79
N ASP A 42 16.97 -5.44 -2.23
CA ASP A 42 18.11 -5.81 -1.39
C ASP A 42 18.34 -4.76 -0.29
N SER A 43 18.31 -3.47 -0.63
CA SER A 43 18.46 -2.38 0.34
C SER A 43 17.30 -2.30 1.33
N GLY A 44 16.10 -2.74 0.93
CA GLY A 44 14.89 -2.60 1.73
C GLY A 44 14.32 -1.18 1.74
N ALA A 45 14.83 -0.29 0.89
CA ALA A 45 14.45 1.11 0.85
C ALA A 45 12.93 1.35 0.66
N PRO A 46 12.20 0.60 -0.20
CA PRO A 46 10.75 0.78 -0.34
C PRO A 46 9.97 0.57 0.97
N TRP A 47 10.33 -0.44 1.77
CA TRP A 47 9.66 -0.70 3.04
C TRP A 47 9.99 0.37 4.10
N GLN A 48 11.25 0.78 4.17
CA GLN A 48 11.67 1.84 5.12
C GLN A 48 10.96 3.17 4.82
N GLU A 49 10.80 3.50 3.54
CA GLU A 49 10.10 4.69 3.11
C GLU A 49 8.60 4.62 3.42
N PHE A 50 7.99 3.45 3.19
CA PHE A 50 6.59 3.21 3.57
C PHE A 50 6.40 3.37 5.08
N ASP A 51 7.23 2.72 5.91
CA ASP A 51 7.17 2.83 7.37
C ASP A 51 7.29 4.28 7.84
N ARG A 52 8.19 5.05 7.21
CA ARG A 52 8.35 6.49 7.49
C ARG A 52 7.06 7.26 7.21
N LEU A 53 6.39 7.00 6.10
CA LEU A 53 5.11 7.64 5.76
C LEU A 53 4.02 7.28 6.77
N LEU A 54 3.92 6.01 7.17
CA LEU A 54 2.95 5.57 8.18
C LEU A 54 3.15 6.31 9.50
N ILE A 55 4.38 6.33 10.01
CA ILE A 55 4.71 6.99 11.28
C ILE A 55 4.36 8.48 11.23
N GLN A 56 4.63 9.16 10.10
CA GLN A 56 4.31 10.58 9.91
C GLN A 56 2.81 10.89 10.01
N HIS A 57 1.96 9.93 9.68
CA HIS A 57 0.50 10.04 9.75
C HIS A 57 -0.10 9.38 11.01
N GLY A 58 0.73 8.96 11.97
CA GLY A 58 0.27 8.35 13.23
C GLY A 58 -0.25 6.91 13.07
N TYR A 59 0.14 6.24 11.98
CA TYR A 59 -0.09 4.83 11.73
C TYR A 59 1.04 3.98 12.30
N ASP A 60 0.72 2.73 12.63
CA ASP A 60 1.69 1.73 13.08
C ASP A 60 2.08 0.82 11.89
N PRO A 61 3.35 0.82 11.43
CA PRO A 61 3.80 -0.09 10.37
C PRO A 61 3.73 -1.57 10.75
N ARG A 62 3.52 -1.88 12.03
CA ARG A 62 3.37 -3.25 12.57
C ARG A 62 1.91 -3.65 12.79
N ASP A 63 0.98 -2.88 12.23
CA ASP A 63 -0.44 -3.17 12.23
C ASP A 63 -0.96 -3.31 10.79
N LEU A 64 -1.48 -4.49 10.45
CA LEU A 64 -1.97 -4.77 9.09
C LEU A 64 -3.09 -3.80 8.67
N ALA A 65 -3.96 -3.36 9.58
CA ALA A 65 -5.03 -2.43 9.25
C ALA A 65 -4.50 -1.06 8.84
N ASP A 66 -3.46 -0.60 9.52
CA ASP A 66 -2.80 0.67 9.23
C ASP A 66 -2.03 0.61 7.90
N VAL A 67 -1.37 -0.52 7.63
CA VAL A 67 -0.70 -0.79 6.34
C VAL A 67 -1.69 -0.85 5.19
N VAL A 68 -2.82 -1.54 5.37
CA VAL A 68 -3.89 -1.61 4.36
C VAL A 68 -4.51 -0.24 4.11
N ALA A 69 -4.74 0.56 5.15
CA ALA A 69 -5.24 1.93 5.02
C ALA A 69 -4.29 2.79 4.17
N ALA A 70 -2.99 2.76 4.48
CA ALA A 70 -1.98 3.49 3.74
C ALA A 70 -1.84 3.01 2.29
N PHE A 71 -1.89 1.69 2.06
CA PHE A 71 -1.87 1.11 0.72
C PHE A 71 -3.01 1.67 -0.14
N TYR A 72 -4.25 1.68 0.38
CA TYR A 72 -5.38 2.23 -0.37
C TYR A 72 -5.29 3.73 -0.61
N LEU A 73 -4.77 4.49 0.36
CA LEU A 73 -4.53 5.93 0.17
C LEU A 73 -3.55 6.17 -0.99
N ILE A 74 -2.39 5.51 -0.97
CA ILE A 74 -1.37 5.66 -2.02
C ILE A 74 -1.90 5.17 -3.37
N ALA A 75 -2.57 4.01 -3.41
CA ALA A 75 -3.17 3.49 -4.63
C ALA A 75 -4.24 4.45 -5.20
N TRP A 76 -5.03 5.10 -4.34
CA TRP A 76 -6.02 6.09 -4.75
C TRP A 76 -5.36 7.37 -5.28
N GLU A 77 -4.32 7.88 -4.62
CA GLU A 77 -3.55 9.04 -5.10
C GLU A 77 -2.94 8.76 -6.48
N VAL A 78 -2.35 7.58 -6.66
CA VAL A 78 -1.82 7.17 -7.97
C VAL A 78 -2.94 7.08 -8.99
N ALA A 79 -3.99 6.30 -8.73
CA ALA A 79 -5.07 6.03 -9.67
C ALA A 79 -5.87 7.28 -10.08
N THR A 80 -6.05 8.23 -9.16
CA THR A 80 -6.88 9.43 -9.40
C THR A 80 -6.07 10.69 -9.68
N GLY A 81 -4.78 10.71 -9.32
CA GLY A 81 -3.97 11.92 -9.28
C GLY A 81 -4.32 12.88 -8.14
N GLY A 82 -5.11 12.43 -7.16
CA GLY A 82 -5.43 13.19 -5.96
C GLY A 82 -4.25 13.31 -5.00
N ASP A 83 -4.45 14.08 -3.93
CA ASP A 83 -3.48 14.29 -2.86
C ASP A 83 -4.17 14.11 -1.51
N ALA A 84 -3.88 13.00 -0.84
CA ALA A 84 -4.48 12.64 0.44
C ALA A 84 -4.01 13.55 1.58
N THR A 85 -2.84 14.19 1.45
CA THR A 85 -2.28 15.05 2.50
C THR A 85 -3.12 16.30 2.76
N THR A 86 -3.94 16.70 1.78
CA THR A 86 -4.93 17.78 1.89
C THR A 86 -6.12 17.43 2.80
N GLN A 87 -6.31 16.15 3.13
CA GLN A 87 -7.46 15.62 3.87
C GLN A 87 -7.02 14.82 5.12
N ARG A 88 -6.37 15.48 6.09
CA ARG A 88 -5.89 14.82 7.32
C ARG A 88 -6.97 14.01 8.06
N ALA A 89 -8.19 14.56 8.17
CA ALA A 89 -9.31 13.86 8.78
C ALA A 89 -9.72 12.61 7.98
N GLY A 90 -9.64 12.69 6.65
CA GLY A 90 -9.88 11.57 5.75
C GLY A 90 -8.86 10.44 5.93
N ILE A 91 -7.57 10.77 6.04
CA ILE A 91 -6.52 9.79 6.35
C ILE A 91 -6.87 9.05 7.65
N ALA A 92 -7.21 9.77 8.72
CA ALA A 92 -7.59 9.13 9.98
C ALA A 92 -8.86 8.25 9.84
N ALA A 93 -9.84 8.68 9.06
CA ALA A 93 -11.07 7.92 8.83
C ALA A 93 -10.86 6.64 8.00
N VAL A 94 -9.97 6.66 7.00
CA VAL A 94 -9.62 5.46 6.20
C VAL A 94 -9.03 4.36 7.08
N ARG A 95 -8.27 4.71 8.14
CA ARG A 95 -7.80 3.75 9.15
C ARG A 95 -8.96 2.99 9.81
N GLY A 96 -10.04 3.70 10.15
CA GLY A 96 -11.26 3.10 10.72
C GLY A 96 -11.94 2.15 9.73
N GLN A 97 -12.04 2.57 8.46
CA GLN A 97 -12.62 1.74 7.39
C GLN A 97 -11.80 0.47 7.15
N ALA A 98 -10.47 0.57 7.11
CA ALA A 98 -9.59 -0.60 6.96
C ALA A 98 -9.75 -1.60 8.11
N ARG A 99 -9.86 -1.11 9.36
CA ARG A 99 -10.14 -1.97 10.54
C ARG A 99 -11.48 -2.68 10.43
N GLN A 100 -12.54 -1.98 10.03
CA GLN A 100 -13.86 -2.58 9.82
C GLN A 100 -13.84 -3.62 8.70
N MET A 101 -13.17 -3.32 7.59
CA MET A 101 -13.00 -4.24 6.48
C MET A 101 -12.29 -5.53 6.91
N LEU A 102 -11.19 -5.42 7.66
CA LEU A 102 -10.46 -6.58 8.16
C LEU A 102 -11.29 -7.39 9.18
N ALA A 103 -12.01 -6.72 10.07
CA ALA A 103 -12.90 -7.38 11.03
C ALA A 103 -14.07 -8.12 10.35
N GLY A 104 -14.61 -7.57 9.26
CA GLY A 104 -15.69 -8.17 8.48
C GLY A 104 -15.24 -9.30 7.55
N ASN A 105 -13.94 -9.41 7.27
CA ASN A 105 -13.39 -10.39 6.32
C ASN A 105 -12.76 -11.59 7.07
N SER A 106 -13.53 -12.67 7.20
CA SER A 106 -13.21 -13.80 8.08
C SER A 106 -11.85 -14.50 7.79
N PRO A 107 -11.39 -14.66 6.53
CA PRO A 107 -10.02 -15.07 6.24
C PRO A 107 -8.93 -14.10 6.73
N LEU A 108 -9.09 -12.79 6.49
CA LEU A 108 -8.08 -11.78 6.88
C LEU A 108 -8.01 -11.59 8.40
N ALA A 109 -9.15 -11.65 9.07
CA ALA A 109 -9.24 -11.61 10.53
C ALA A 109 -8.55 -12.81 11.22
N ARG A 110 -8.39 -13.94 10.53
CA ARG A 110 -7.81 -15.19 11.07
C ARG A 110 -6.34 -15.40 10.72
N GLN A 111 -5.69 -14.43 10.08
CA GLN A 111 -4.27 -14.52 9.79
C GLN A 111 -3.46 -14.67 11.08
N SER A 112 -2.38 -15.43 11.01
CA SER A 112 -1.29 -15.43 11.98
C SER A 112 -0.49 -14.13 11.90
N GLU A 113 0.33 -13.83 12.92
CA GLU A 113 1.25 -12.68 12.87
C GLU A 113 2.19 -12.73 11.65
N ALA A 114 2.68 -13.93 11.29
CA ALA A 114 3.55 -14.13 10.13
C ALA A 114 2.83 -13.83 8.81
N GLU A 115 1.57 -14.24 8.67
CA GLU A 115 0.75 -13.93 7.48
C GLU A 115 0.42 -12.44 7.41
N ARG A 116 0.14 -11.79 8.54
CA ARG A 116 -0.08 -10.34 8.61
C ARG A 116 1.17 -9.58 8.19
N GLN A 117 2.34 -9.96 8.69
CA GLN A 117 3.60 -9.36 8.29
C GLN A 117 3.85 -9.54 6.79
N ALA A 118 3.69 -10.75 6.27
CA ALA A 118 3.93 -11.04 4.85
C ALA A 118 3.00 -10.22 3.93
N THR A 119 1.73 -10.10 4.32
CA THR A 119 0.74 -9.28 3.61
C THR A 119 1.13 -7.81 3.69
N ALA A 120 1.43 -7.29 4.88
CA ALA A 120 1.81 -5.90 5.10
C ALA A 120 3.03 -5.51 4.27
N GLU A 121 4.11 -6.29 4.32
CA GLU A 121 5.33 -6.00 3.57
C GLU A 121 5.12 -6.07 2.05
N THR A 122 4.28 -6.99 1.58
CA THR A 122 3.95 -7.09 0.15
C THR A 122 3.18 -5.86 -0.32
N LEU A 123 2.19 -5.40 0.46
CA LEU A 123 1.43 -4.18 0.17
C LEU A 123 2.33 -2.93 0.21
N ALA A 124 3.20 -2.82 1.20
CA ALA A 124 4.16 -1.72 1.32
C ALA A 124 5.04 -1.60 0.07
N PHE A 125 5.59 -2.72 -0.41
CA PHE A 125 6.40 -2.74 -1.62
C PHE A 125 5.62 -2.27 -2.86
N TYR A 126 4.42 -2.82 -3.09
CA TYR A 126 3.62 -2.46 -4.25
C TYR A 126 3.14 -1.00 -4.22
N ALA A 127 2.76 -0.49 -3.04
CA ALA A 127 2.41 0.92 -2.87
C ALA A 127 3.57 1.83 -3.27
N MET A 128 4.78 1.54 -2.74
CA MET A 128 5.94 2.39 -3.04
C MET A 128 6.43 2.25 -4.47
N ALA A 129 6.38 1.05 -5.05
CA ALA A 129 6.70 0.86 -6.46
C ALA A 129 5.76 1.65 -7.38
N ALA A 130 4.45 1.65 -7.07
CA ALA A 130 3.46 2.40 -7.83
C ALA A 130 3.66 3.92 -7.68
N ALA A 131 3.87 4.41 -6.46
CA ALA A 131 4.14 5.81 -6.19
C ALA A 131 5.41 6.31 -6.90
N ALA A 132 6.51 5.55 -6.82
CA ALA A 132 7.77 5.88 -7.49
C ALA A 132 7.58 5.96 -9.01
N ARG A 133 6.92 4.96 -9.62
CA ARG A 133 6.67 4.96 -11.07
C ARG A 133 5.79 6.12 -11.52
N ALA A 134 4.74 6.44 -10.78
CA ALA A 134 3.88 7.59 -11.07
C ALA A 134 4.67 8.90 -10.98
N ASN A 135 5.53 9.04 -9.97
CA ASN A 135 6.40 10.20 -9.80
C ASN A 135 7.40 10.34 -10.96
N ASP A 136 8.06 9.26 -11.37
CA ASP A 136 9.01 9.28 -12.49
C ASP A 136 8.35 9.74 -13.80
N LEU A 137 7.16 9.21 -14.09
CA LEU A 137 6.38 9.61 -15.26
C LEU A 137 5.96 11.08 -15.21
N ARG A 138 5.58 11.57 -14.03
CA ARG A 138 5.24 12.98 -13.79
C ARG A 138 6.45 13.89 -13.99
N VAL A 139 7.61 13.55 -13.41
CA VAL A 139 8.85 14.34 -13.53
C VAL A 139 9.36 14.33 -14.97
N ALA A 140 9.22 13.22 -15.69
CA ALA A 140 9.55 13.13 -17.11
C ALA A 140 8.57 13.88 -18.04
N GLY A 141 7.49 14.46 -17.50
CA GLY A 141 6.46 15.15 -18.29
C GLY A 141 5.65 14.24 -19.22
N ASN A 142 5.68 12.93 -19.02
CA ASN A 142 5.02 11.97 -19.89
C ASN A 142 3.57 11.73 -19.47
N GLY A 143 2.70 12.72 -19.73
CA GLY A 143 1.29 12.70 -19.33
C GLY A 143 0.48 11.52 -19.90
N THR A 144 0.78 11.08 -21.13
CA THR A 144 0.11 9.93 -21.75
C THR A 144 0.45 8.63 -21.02
N ALA A 145 1.74 8.37 -20.77
CA ALA A 145 2.14 7.18 -20.03
C ALA A 145 1.67 7.23 -18.57
N LEU A 146 1.68 8.40 -17.94
CA LEU A 146 1.10 8.57 -16.60
C LEU A 146 -0.37 8.18 -16.60
N THR A 147 -1.18 8.70 -17.53
CA THR A 147 -2.61 8.39 -17.62
C THR A 147 -2.87 6.90 -17.83
N ALA A 148 -2.11 6.25 -18.72
CA ALA A 148 -2.20 4.80 -18.92
C ALA A 148 -1.85 4.02 -17.66
N PHE A 149 -0.77 4.41 -16.97
CA PHE A 149 -0.34 3.78 -15.73
C PHE A 149 -1.37 3.93 -14.60
N ARG A 150 -2.00 5.11 -14.47
CA ARG A 150 -3.09 5.32 -13.50
C ARG A 150 -4.26 4.37 -13.75
N ALA A 151 -4.65 4.18 -15.01
CA ALA A 151 -5.70 3.25 -15.38
C ALA A 151 -5.33 1.78 -15.09
N GLU A 152 -4.07 1.40 -15.31
CA GLU A 152 -3.55 0.07 -14.99
C GLU A 152 -3.59 -0.22 -13.47
N VAL A 153 -3.15 0.73 -12.64
CA VAL A 153 -3.21 0.61 -11.18
C VAL A 153 -4.66 0.46 -10.72
N ALA A 154 -5.57 1.30 -11.25
CA ALA A 154 -6.99 1.20 -10.91
C ALA A 154 -7.60 -0.17 -11.30
N ALA A 155 -7.28 -0.67 -12.50
CA ALA A 155 -7.75 -1.98 -12.96
C ALA A 155 -7.19 -3.11 -12.10
N THR A 156 -5.91 -3.04 -11.73
CA THR A 156 -5.24 -4.05 -10.89
C THR A 156 -5.88 -4.11 -9.50
N VAL A 157 -6.12 -2.95 -8.86
CA VAL A 157 -6.79 -2.91 -7.56
C VAL A 157 -8.23 -3.40 -7.67
N ALA A 158 -8.96 -3.02 -8.71
CA ALA A 158 -10.32 -3.50 -8.94
C ALA A 158 -10.37 -5.03 -9.12
N GLN A 159 -9.44 -5.61 -9.87
CA GLN A 159 -9.38 -7.06 -10.11
C GLN A 159 -8.95 -7.84 -8.86
N GLN A 160 -7.94 -7.35 -8.13
CA GLN A 160 -7.35 -8.08 -7.00
C GLN A 160 -8.11 -7.86 -5.68
N GLN A 161 -8.68 -6.67 -5.49
CA GLN A 161 -9.32 -6.25 -4.23
C GLN A 161 -10.83 -6.05 -4.37
N GLY A 162 -11.38 -6.10 -5.59
CA GLY A 162 -12.81 -5.88 -5.84
C GLY A 162 -13.27 -4.43 -5.73
N ILE A 163 -12.34 -3.47 -5.63
CA ILE A 163 -12.64 -2.04 -5.41
C ILE A 163 -12.01 -1.19 -6.52
N ASP A 164 -12.82 -0.48 -7.29
CA ASP A 164 -12.33 0.56 -8.21
C ASP A 164 -12.23 1.90 -7.46
N LEU A 165 -11.01 2.26 -7.08
CA LEU A 165 -10.72 3.48 -6.31
C LEU A 165 -11.11 4.77 -7.04
N ARG A 166 -11.30 4.74 -8.37
CA ARG A 166 -11.71 5.93 -9.16
C ARG A 166 -13.15 6.34 -8.88
N HIS A 167 -13.98 5.43 -8.39
CA HIS A 167 -15.35 5.70 -7.99
C HIS A 167 -15.45 6.29 -6.57
N TYR A 168 -14.33 6.50 -5.89
CA TYR A 168 -14.30 7.04 -4.54
C TYR A 168 -13.59 8.41 -4.49
N ALA A 169 -14.07 9.27 -3.60
CA ALA A 169 -13.39 10.49 -3.18
C ALA A 169 -12.91 10.35 -1.73
N LEU A 170 -11.73 10.89 -1.43
CA LEU A 170 -11.28 11.04 -0.06
C LEU A 170 -11.95 12.28 0.55
N THR A 171 -12.75 12.05 1.58
CA THR A 171 -13.48 13.10 2.33
C THR A 171 -13.01 13.08 3.79
N PRO A 172 -13.40 14.06 4.63
CA PRO A 172 -13.18 13.98 6.08
C PRO A 172 -13.75 12.72 6.74
N ALA A 173 -14.72 12.05 6.12
CA ALA A 173 -15.30 10.78 6.57
C ALA A 173 -14.60 9.53 5.98
N GLY A 174 -13.48 9.69 5.28
CA GLY A 174 -12.75 8.61 4.60
C GLY A 174 -13.15 8.47 3.13
N PHE A 175 -12.95 7.28 2.56
CA PHE A 175 -13.39 7.00 1.20
C PHE A 175 -14.92 6.95 1.14
N GLN A 176 -15.48 7.76 0.26
CA GLN A 176 -16.92 7.82 -0.03
C GLN A 176 -17.14 7.66 -1.52
N ALA A 177 -18.22 6.98 -1.91
CA ALA A 177 -18.61 6.89 -3.31
C ALA A 177 -18.87 8.29 -3.88
N ARG A 178 -18.46 8.49 -5.13
CA ARG A 178 -18.72 9.71 -5.90
C ARG A 178 -20.14 9.74 -6.44
#